data_AF-A0A975QKB6-F1
#
_entry.id   AF-A0A975QKB6-F1
#
_cell.length_a   1.000
_cell.length_b   1.000
_cell.length_c   1.000
_cell.angle_alpha   90.00
_cell.angle_beta   90.00
_cell.angle_gamma   90.00
#
_symmetry.space_group_name_H-M   'P 1'
#
loop_
_entity.id
_entity.type
_entity.pdbx_description
1 polymer ?
#
loop_
_entity_poly.entity_id
_entity_poly.type
_entity_poly.pdbx_seq_one_letter_code
_entity_poly.pdbx_strand_id
1 'polypeptide(L)' 'MVAALQRIGFEHVRTKGDHAKLRKGARVVIVPLHKELKRGTTVSVLKQAGLTPDELRDLL' A
#
# COMPACT_ATOMS: atom_id res chain seq x y z
N MET A 1 -5.66 -3.36 -0.87
CA MET A 1 -4.47 -2.50 -0.62
C MET A 1 -3.74 -2.10 -1.90
N VAL A 2 -3.23 -3.04 -2.71
CA VAL A 2 -2.53 -2.71 -3.96
C VAL A 2 -3.42 -1.92 -4.91
N ALA A 3 -4.64 -2.40 -5.19
CA ALA A 3 -5.60 -1.68 -6.03
C ALA A 3 -5.95 -0.28 -5.50
N ALA A 4 -6.18 -0.16 -4.18
CA ALA A 4 -6.42 1.12 -3.51
C ALA A 4 -5.27 2.13 -3.75
N LEU A 5 -4.02 1.70 -3.59
CA LEU A 5 -2.85 2.53 -3.84
C LEU A 5 -2.70 2.89 -5.32
N GLN A 6 -3.02 1.97 -6.23
CA GLN A 6 -3.03 2.26 -7.67
C GLN A 6 -4.06 3.33 -8.04
N ARG A 7 -5.25 3.32 -7.42
CA ARG A 7 -6.31 4.33 -7.65
C ARG A 7 -5.87 5.76 -7.30
N ILE A 8 -4.99 5.92 -6.32
CA ILE A 8 -4.43 7.23 -5.93
C ILE A 8 -3.10 7.56 -6.63
N GLY A 9 -2.75 6.80 -7.67
CA GLY A 9 -1.58 7.06 -8.50
C GLY A 9 -0.26 6.48 -8.00
N PHE A 10 -0.28 5.42 -7.19
CA PHE A 10 0.91 4.60 -6.99
C PHE A 10 1.08 3.62 -8.16
N GLU A 11 2.29 3.57 -8.71
CA GLU A 11 2.68 2.63 -9.75
C GLU A 11 3.34 1.41 -9.15
N HIS A 12 3.01 0.25 -9.70
CA HIS A 12 3.65 -1.00 -9.32
C HIS A 12 5.06 -1.05 -9.90
N VAL A 13 6.08 -1.16 -9.04
CA VAL A 13 7.48 -1.23 -9.48
C VAL A 13 7.93 -2.68 -9.66
N ARG A 14 7.75 -3.50 -8.63
CA ARG A 14 8.19 -4.91 -8.63
C ARG A 14 7.52 -5.68 -7.50
N THR A 15 7.24 -6.95 -7.74
CA THR A 15 6.90 -7.92 -6.68
C THR A 15 8.08 -8.84 -6.42
N LYS A 16 8.37 -9.14 -5.16
CA LYS A 16 9.30 -10.20 -4.77
C LYS A 16 8.66 -11.06 -3.69
N GLY A 17 8.35 -12.30 -4.02
CA GLY A 17 7.61 -13.20 -3.13
C GLY A 17 6.24 -12.61 -2.79
N ASP A 18 5.91 -12.57 -1.51
CA ASP A 18 4.63 -12.07 -1.01
C ASP A 18 4.62 -10.54 -0.76
N HIS A 19 5.55 -9.78 -1.34
CA HIS A 19 5.60 -8.33 -1.14
C HIS A 19 5.69 -7.58 -2.48
N ALA A 20 4.77 -6.64 -2.68
CA ALA A 20 4.72 -5.72 -3.82
C ALA A 20 5.31 -4.36 -3.43
N LYS A 21 6.23 -3.85 -4.26
CA LYS A 21 6.77 -2.50 -4.15
C LYS A 21 5.98 -1.56 -5.05
N LEU A 22 5.38 -0.54 -4.46
CA LEU A 22 4.68 0.54 -5.15
C LEU A 22 5.42 1.87 -4.99
N ARG A 23 5.34 2.74 -5.98
CA ARG A 23 6.00 4.05 -5.99
C ARG A 23 5.07 5.14 -6.50
N LYS A 24 5.10 6.31 -5.86
CA LYS A 24 4.46 7.54 -6.32
C LYS A 24 5.46 8.70 -6.17
N GLY A 25 6.12 9.09 -7.26
CA GLY A 25 7.18 10.09 -7.23
C GLY A 25 8.36 9.68 -6.32
N ALA A 26 8.57 10.42 -5.23
CA ALA A 26 9.59 10.12 -4.22
C ALA A 26 9.13 9.13 -3.14
N ARG A 27 7.82 8.82 -3.06
CA ARG A 27 7.26 7.91 -2.05
C ARG A 27 7.34 6.47 -2.54
N VAL A 28 7.78 5.56 -1.67
CA VAL A 28 7.86 4.13 -1.92
C VAL A 28 7.19 3.39 -0.79
N VAL A 29 6.30 2.46 -1.14
CA VAL A 29 5.51 1.69 -0.18
C VAL A 29 5.68 0.21 -0.51
N ILE A 30 5.89 -0.61 0.52
CA ILE A 30 5.92 -2.06 0.37
C ILE A 30 4.63 -2.63 0.96
N VAL A 31 3.88 -3.31 0.12
CA VAL A 31 2.58 -3.88 0.44
C VAL A 31 2.70 -5.39 0.42
N PRO A 32 2.43 -6.08 1.54
CA PRO A 32 2.31 -7.52 1.53
C PRO A 32 1.10 -7.97 0.72
N LEU A 33 1.23 -9.09 0.01
CA LEU A 33 0.21 -9.69 -0.85
C LEU A 33 -0.63 -10.77 -0.17
N HIS A 34 -0.34 -11.09 1.10
CA HIS A 34 -1.11 -12.03 1.88
C HIS A 34 -2.54 -11.53 2.16
N LYS A 35 -3.48 -12.47 2.09
CA LYS A 35 -4.95 -12.24 2.20
C LYS A 35 -5.37 -11.62 3.54
N GLU A 36 -4.56 -11.78 4.57
CA GLU A 36 -4.84 -11.31 5.93
C GLU A 36 -3.77 -10.34 6.40
N LEU A 37 -3.99 -9.04 6.19
CA LEU A 37 -3.11 -7.99 6.69
C LEU A 37 -3.41 -7.72 8.16
N LYS A 38 -2.45 -8.01 9.05
CA LYS A 38 -2.55 -7.60 10.45
C LYS A 38 -2.77 -6.09 10.52
N ARG A 39 -3.58 -5.62 11.48
CA ARG A 39 -3.87 -4.19 11.68
C ARG A 39 -2.60 -3.34 11.75
N GLY A 40 -1.56 -3.82 12.45
CA GLY A 40 -0.26 -3.14 12.54
C GLY A 40 0.44 -2.96 11.20
N THR A 41 0.36 -3.95 10.31
CA THR A 41 0.94 -3.90 8.96
C THR A 41 0.22 -2.87 8.09
N THR A 42 -1.11 -2.81 8.19
CA THR A 42 -1.92 -1.79 7.52
C THR A 42 -1.52 -0.38 7.95
N VAL A 43 -1.36 -0.13 9.26
CA VAL A 43 -0.92 1.18 9.78
C VAL A 43 0.47 1.56 9.29
N SER A 44 1.40 0.60 9.22
CA SER A 44 2.75 0.85 8.70
C SER A 44 2.73 1.26 7.23
N VAL A 45 1.95 0.55 6.40
CA VAL A 45 1.74 0.86 4.98
C VAL A 45 1.13 2.26 4.81
N LEU A 46 0.14 2.62 5.63
CA LEU A 46 -0.49 3.94 5.61
C LEU A 46 0.49 5.07 5.93
N LYS A 47 1.31 4.89 6.97
CA LYS A 47 2.37 5.85 7.30
C LYS A 47 3.37 6.03 6.15
N GLN A 48 3.77 4.94 5.50
CA GLN A 48 4.67 5.01 4.34
C GLN A 48 4.04 5.67 3.12
N ALA A 49 2.74 5.46 2.91
CA ALA A 49 1.98 6.08 1.82
C ALA A 49 1.65 7.56 2.09
N GLY A 50 1.67 7.98 3.36
CA GLY A 50 1.17 9.26 3.81
C GLY A 50 -0.35 9.34 3.74
N LEU A 51 -1.03 8.24 4.03
CA LEU A 51 -2.49 8.10 4.02
C LEU A 51 -3.02 8.00 5.45
N THR A 52 -4.25 8.48 5.66
CA THR A 52 -5.00 8.23 6.89
C THR A 52 -5.75 6.90 6.75
N PRO A 53 -6.15 6.26 7.87
CA PRO A 53 -6.99 5.07 7.82
C PRO A 53 -8.36 5.31 7.16
N ASP A 54 -8.85 6.55 7.18
CA ASP A 54 -10.12 6.92 6.55
C ASP A 54 -10.00 6.94 5.01
N GLU A 55 -8.92 7.55 4.49
CA GLU A 55 -8.60 7.55 3.05
C GLU A 55 -8.49 6.12 2.50
N LEU A 56 -7.90 5.20 3.27
CA LEU A 56 -7.83 3.80 2.86
C LEU A 56 -9.20 3.12 2.85
N ARG A 57 -10.09 3.49 3.77
CA ARG A 57 -11.45 2.93 3.84
C ARG A 57 -12.28 3.34 2.63
N ASP A 58 -12.07 4.54 2.10
CA ASP A 58 -12.72 5.01 0.87
C ASP A 58 -12.18 4.29 -0.39
N LEU A 59 -10.92 3.87 -0.35
CA LEU A 59 -10.22 3.26 -1.49
C LEU A 59 -10.38 1.73 -1.60
N LEU A 60 -10.75 1.05 -0.51
CA LEU A 60 -10.96 -0.41 -0.41
C LEU A 60 -12.36 -0.81 -0.90
#